data_AF-A0A249E399-F1
#
_entry.id   AF-A0A249E399-F1
#
_cell.length_a   1.000
_cell.length_b   1.000
_cell.length_c   1.000
_cell.angle_alpha   90.00
_cell.angle_beta   90.00
_cell.angle_gamma   90.00
#
_symmetry.space_group_name_H-M   'P 1'
#
loop_
_entity.id
_entity.type
_entity.pdbx_description
1 polymer ?
#
loop_
_entity_poly.entity_id
_entity_poly.type
_entity_poly.pdbx_seq_one_letter_code
_entity_poly.pdbx_strand_id
1 'polypeptide(L)' 'MHWDDIEEIAEHLEDNYSDDYRPNMAQTLLKEMITSLEDFEDQEVEVSKERLEEILAEWKKIRGVMQENE' A
#
# COMPACT_ATOMS: atom_id res chain seq x y z
N MET A 1 1.25 8.66 10.14
CA MET A 1 1.68 7.55 9.25
C MET A 1 2.66 8.08 8.21
N HIS A 2 3.82 7.44 8.11
CA HIS A 2 4.96 7.79 7.26
C HIS A 2 5.27 6.66 6.28
N TRP A 3 6.11 6.90 5.27
CA TRP A 3 6.43 5.87 4.27
C TRP A 3 7.05 4.58 4.87
N ASP A 4 7.67 4.64 6.06
CA ASP A 4 8.23 3.49 6.77
C ASP A 4 7.18 2.64 7.51
N ASP A 5 5.96 3.14 7.70
CA ASP A 5 4.88 2.46 8.43
C ASP A 5 4.12 1.48 7.51
N ILE A 6 4.84 0.53 6.92
CA ILE A 6 4.36 -0.36 5.84
C ILE A 6 3.08 -1.13 6.22
N GLU A 7 3.08 -1.76 7.40
CA GLU A 7 1.95 -2.56 7.90
C GLU A 7 0.72 -1.67 8.15
N GLU A 8 0.92 -0.53 8.81
CA GLU A 8 -0.14 0.45 9.11
C GLU A 8 -0.77 1.02 7.82
N ILE A 9 0.06 1.38 6.84
CA ILE A 9 -0.41 1.82 5.52
C ILE A 9 -1.26 0.72 4.87
N ALA A 10 -0.79 -0.52 4.87
CA ALA A 10 -1.50 -1.62 4.24
C ALA A 10 -2.86 -1.93 4.91
N GLU A 11 -2.94 -1.83 6.24
CA GLU A 11 -4.20 -1.95 6.98
C GLU A 11 -5.19 -0.83 6.59
N HIS A 12 -4.72 0.41 6.56
CA HIS A 12 -5.56 1.54 6.16
C HIS A 12 -5.99 1.46 4.68
N LEU A 13 -5.14 0.94 3.79
CA LEU A 13 -5.52 0.68 2.41
C LEU A 13 -6.61 -0.40 2.32
N GLU A 14 -6.55 -1.45 3.13
CA GLU A 14 -7.62 -2.45 3.19
C GLU A 14 -8.94 -1.85 3.67
N ASP A 15 -8.89 -1.09 4.76
CA ASP A 15 -10.09 -0.50 5.36
C ASP A 15 -10.77 0.53 4.45
N ASN A 16 -9.99 1.34 3.72
CA ASN A 16 -10.51 2.46 2.92
C ASN A 16 -10.66 2.13 1.43
N TYR A 17 -9.89 1.19 0.90
CA TYR A 17 -9.76 0.94 -0.54
C TYR A 17 -9.74 -0.55 -0.92
N SER A 18 -10.27 -1.42 -0.06
CA SER A 18 -10.43 -2.87 -0.32
C SER A 18 -10.97 -3.21 -1.72
N ASP A 19 -11.98 -2.48 -2.21
CA ASP A 19 -12.60 -2.73 -3.52
C ASP A 19 -11.68 -2.36 -4.70
N ASP A 20 -10.71 -1.47 -4.49
CA ASP A 20 -9.78 -0.98 -5.51
C ASP A 20 -8.47 -1.79 -5.57
N TYR A 21 -8.28 -2.75 -4.64
CA TYR A 21 -7.09 -3.59 -4.58
C TYR A 21 -6.84 -4.35 -5.90
N ARG A 22 -5.59 -4.27 -6.39
CA ARG A 22 -5.10 -5.09 -7.50
C ARG A 22 -3.67 -5.55 -7.23
N PRO A 23 -3.34 -6.84 -7.41
CA PRO A 23 -2.01 -7.37 -7.14
C PRO A 23 -0.87 -6.68 -7.92
N ASN A 24 -1.17 -6.11 -9.08
CA ASN A 24 -0.21 -5.42 -9.95
C ASN A 24 -0.67 -3.99 -10.27
N MET A 25 -1.20 -3.27 -9.28
CA MET A 25 -1.63 -1.89 -9.48
C MET A 25 -0.45 -0.98 -9.85
N ALA A 26 -0.74 0.08 -10.60
CA ALA A 26 0.27 1.07 -10.96
C ALA A 26 0.80 1.76 -9.69
N GLN A 27 2.12 1.92 -9.59
CA GLN A 27 2.77 2.60 -8.47
C GLN A 27 2.25 4.03 -8.27
N THR A 28 1.88 4.72 -9.35
CA THR A 28 1.28 6.06 -9.27
C THR A 28 -0.06 6.06 -8.55
N LEU A 29 -0.93 5.10 -8.87
CA LEU A 29 -2.24 4.95 -8.23
C LEU A 29 -2.07 4.57 -6.75
N LEU A 30 -1.17 3.64 -6.45
CA LEU A 30 -0.87 3.26 -5.07
C LEU A 30 -0.37 4.45 -4.26
N LYS A 31 0.56 5.23 -4.82
CA LYS A 31 1.06 6.44 -4.18
C LYS A 31 -0.08 7.43 -3.91
N GLU A 32 -0.93 7.69 -4.89
CA GLU A 32 -2.07 8.60 -4.75
C GLU A 32 -3.00 8.18 -3.60
N MET A 33 -3.33 6.89 -3.51
CA MET A 33 -4.18 6.34 -2.44
C MET A 33 -3.53 6.50 -1.07
N ILE A 34 -2.24 6.17 -0.93
CA ILE A 34 -1.51 6.31 0.34
C ILE A 34 -1.46 7.78 0.77
N THR A 35 -1.12 8.68 -0.14
CA THR A 35 -1.06 10.13 0.16
C THR A 35 -2.43 10.75 0.46
N SER A 36 -3.52 10.05 0.13
CA SER A 36 -4.89 10.48 0.41
C SER A 36 -5.43 9.94 1.74
N LEU A 37 -4.68 9.08 2.46
CA LEU A 37 -5.05 8.62 3.79
C LEU A 37 -5.00 9.79 4.79
N GLU A 38 -6.00 9.86 5.67
CA GLU A 38 -6.23 11.01 6.57
C GLU A 38 -5.03 11.33 7.48
N ASP A 39 -4.34 10.29 7.96
CA ASP A 39 -3.21 10.40 8.90
C ASP A 39 -1.83 10.28 8.22
N PHE A 40 -1.77 10.43 6.88
CA PHE A 40 -0.52 10.33 6.15
C PHE A 40 0.25 11.65 6.11
N GLU A 41 1.46 11.66 6.66
CA GLU A 41 2.24 12.89 6.89
C GLU A 41 3.34 13.15 5.83
N ASP A 42 3.80 12.11 5.13
CA ASP A 42 4.94 12.18 4.21
C ASP A 42 4.57 12.57 2.77
N GLN A 43 3.59 13.46 2.59
CA GLN A 43 3.04 13.81 1.27
C GLN A 43 4.09 14.39 0.30
N GLU A 44 5.03 15.19 0.82
CA GLU A 44 6.10 15.84 0.04
C GLU A 44 7.39 15.01 -0.03
N VAL A 45 7.47 13.89 0.69
CA VAL A 45 8.66 13.05 0.73
C VAL A 45 8.76 12.21 -0.55
N GLU A 46 9.96 12.17 -1.14
CA GLU A 46 10.23 11.28 -2.27
C GLU A 46 10.30 9.82 -1.80
N VAL A 47 9.41 8.99 -2.35
CA VAL A 47 9.34 7.55 -2.03
C VAL A 47 9.97 6.73 -3.15
N SER A 48 10.72 5.69 -2.77
CA SER A 48 11.29 4.74 -3.72
C SER A 48 10.23 3.79 -4.27
N LYS A 49 10.50 3.23 -5.46
CA LYS A 49 9.65 2.19 -6.05
C LYS A 49 9.59 0.94 -5.19
N GLU A 50 10.73 0.56 -4.61
CA GLU A 50 10.87 -0.59 -3.71
C GLU A 50 9.95 -0.45 -2.51
N ARG A 51 9.87 0.74 -1.90
CA ARG A 51 8.97 0.96 -0.78
C ARG A 51 7.49 0.81 -1.15
N LEU A 52 7.09 1.32 -2.31
CA LEU A 52 5.73 1.12 -2.81
C LEU A 52 5.43 -0.37 -3.07
N GLU A 53 6.42 -1.13 -3.53
CA GLU A 53 6.29 -2.58 -3.72
C GLU A 53 6.17 -3.32 -2.39
N GLU A 54 6.90 -2.91 -1.34
CA GLU A 54 6.78 -3.45 0.02
C GLU A 54 5.37 -3.24 0.59
N ILE A 55 4.83 -2.02 0.47
CA ILE A 55 3.46 -1.69 0.91
C ILE A 55 2.43 -2.52 0.15
N LEU A 56 2.56 -2.60 -1.18
CA LEU A 56 1.65 -3.40 -1.98
C LEU A 56 1.74 -4.88 -1.58
N ALA A 57 2.95 -5.40 -1.36
CA ALA A 57 3.18 -6.77 -0.93
C ALA A 57 2.50 -7.06 0.41
N GLU A 58 2.63 -6.15 1.38
CA GLU A 58 1.97 -6.27 2.68
C GLU A 58 0.44 -6.28 2.55
N TRP A 59 -0.12 -5.40 1.71
CA TRP A 59 -1.55 -5.41 1.41
C TRP A 59 -2.01 -6.75 0.79
N LYS A 60 -1.18 -7.39 -0.05
CA LYS A 60 -1.48 -8.76 -0.55
C LYS A 60 -1.52 -9.79 0.57
N LYS A 61 -0.63 -9.67 1.57
CA LYS A 61 -0.57 -10.58 2.71
C LYS A 61 -1.83 -10.48 3.56
N ILE A 62 -2.29 -9.25 3.85
CA ILE A 62 -3.54 -9.00 4.58
C ILE A 62 -4.72 -9.71 3.92
N ARG A 63 -4.81 -9.64 2.59
CA ARG A 63 -5.89 -10.30 1.84
C ARG A 63 -5.75 -11.82 1.72
N GLY A 64 -4.64 -12.41 2.18
CA GLY A 64 -4.37 -13.82 1.98
C GLY A 64 -4.19 -14.21 0.51
N VAL A 65 -3.86 -13.25 -0.37
CA VAL A 65 -3.61 -13.51 -1.80
C VAL A 65 -2.17 -13.97 -2.03
N MET A 66 -1.51 -14.53 -1.01
CA MET A 66 -0.26 -15.25 -1.22
C MET A 66 -0.58 -16.41 -2.17
N GLN A 67 0.01 -16.39 -3.36
CA GLN A 67 -0.02 -17.56 -4.22
C GLN A 67 0.56 -18.72 -3.43
N GLU A 68 -0.28 -19.67 -3.03
CA GLU A 68 0.15 -21.03 -2.75
C GLU A 68 0.81 -21.52 -4.05
N ASN A 69 2.14 -21.45 -4.10
CA ASN A 69 2.90 -22.11 -5.15
C ASN A 69 2.87 -23.62 -4.82
N GLU A 70 1.90 -24.34 -5.42
CA GLU A 70 1.97 -25.79 -5.63
C GLU A 70 2.67 -26.11 -6.96
#